data_AF-R1D2H9-F1
#
_entry.id   AF-R1D2H9-F1
#
_cell.length_a   1.000
_cell.length_b   1.000
_cell.length_c   1.000
_cell.angle_alpha   90.00
_cell.angle_beta   90.00
_cell.angle_gamma   90.00
#
_symmetry.space_group_name_H-M   'P 1'
#
loop_
_entity.id
_entity.type
_entity.pdbx_description
1 polymer ?
#
loop_
_entity_poly.entity_id
_entity_poly.type
_entity_poly.pdbx_seq_one_letter_code
_entity_poly.pdbx_strand_id
1 'polypeptide(L)'
;MVATIARPSGLQRSVADALAAVRSGFEEEHLELRTGYSLDLALPSSRVAVEVDGPSHFLLPDGRGVRRPNGPTLLKRRLLAAADWRVISVPFYEWNGFATANERQTYLRGRVCC
;
A
#
# COMPACT_ATOMS: atom_id res chain seq x y z
N MET A 1 -18.75 9.88 -17.18
CA MET A 1 -17.49 10.35 -16.54
C MET A 1 -16.41 9.34 -16.86
N VAL A 2 -15.39 9.74 -17.62
CA VAL A 2 -14.21 8.90 -17.83
C VAL A 2 -13.34 9.08 -16.60
N ALA A 3 -13.23 8.06 -15.75
CA ALA A 3 -12.28 8.08 -14.65
C ALA A 3 -10.88 8.25 -15.25
N THR A 4 -10.20 9.36 -14.93
CA THR A 4 -8.79 9.51 -15.26
C THR A 4 -8.04 8.42 -14.52
N ILE A 5 -7.52 7.43 -15.25
CA ILE A 5 -6.64 6.42 -14.68
C ILE A 5 -5.37 7.16 -14.25
N ALA A 6 -5.23 7.38 -12.94
CA ALA A 6 -4.04 7.98 -12.38
C ALA A 6 -2.84 7.11 -12.76
N ARG A 7 -1.76 7.71 -13.26
CA ARG A 7 -0.53 6.96 -13.52
C ARG A 7 0.09 6.56 -12.18
N PRO A 8 0.39 5.27 -11.96
CA PRO A 8 1.05 4.84 -10.73
C PRO A 8 2.36 5.59 -10.53
N SER A 9 2.59 6.06 -9.31
CA SER A 9 3.84 6.72 -8.94
C SER A 9 5.03 5.77 -9.12
N GLY A 10 6.25 6.30 -9.25
CA GLY A 10 7.46 5.46 -9.30
C GLY A 10 7.62 4.58 -8.06
N LEU A 11 7.16 5.06 -6.90
CA LEU A 11 7.13 4.29 -5.67
C LEU A 11 6.18 3.09 -5.79
N GLN A 12 4.94 3.32 -6.24
CA GLN A 12 3.95 2.26 -6.41
C GLN A 12 4.40 1.20 -7.42
N ARG A 13 4.98 1.62 -8.55
CA ARG A 13 5.54 0.69 -9.52
C ARG A 13 6.63 -0.18 -8.91
N SER A 14 7.56 0.41 -8.16
CA SER A 14 8.60 -0.36 -7.48
C SER A 14 8.04 -1.36 -6.46
N VAL A 15 6.95 -1.03 -5.76
CA VAL A 15 6.28 -1.95 -4.82
C VAL A 15 5.57 -3.06 -5.58
N ALA A 16 4.87 -2.73 -6.68
CA ALA A 16 4.18 -3.71 -7.54
C ALA A 16 5.17 -4.73 -8.14
N ASP A 17 6.31 -4.26 -8.67
CA ASP A 17 7.36 -5.13 -9.23
C ASP A 17 7.89 -6.12 -8.17
N ALA A 18 8.12 -5.64 -6.95
CA ALA A 18 8.56 -6.49 -5.85
C ALA A 18 7.47 -7.46 -5.38
N LEU A 19 6.20 -7.03 -5.36
CA LEU A 19 5.07 -7.89 -5.00
C LEU A 19 4.87 -8.99 -6.04
N ALA A 20 5.02 -8.70 -7.33
CA ALA A 20 4.92 -9.68 -8.41
C ALA A 20 5.90 -10.86 -8.25
N ALA A 21 7.09 -10.60 -7.71
CA ALA A 21 8.07 -11.64 -7.40
C ALA A 21 7.74 -12.48 -6.15
N VAL A 22 6.83 -12.01 -5.31
CA VAL A 22 6.46 -12.65 -4.02
C VAL A 22 5.12 -13.36 -4.12
N ARG A 23 4.14 -12.76 -4.79
CA ARG A 23 2.77 -13.24 -4.87
C ARG A 23 2.11 -12.74 -6.16
N SER A 24 1.70 -13.69 -7.00
CA SER A 24 0.98 -13.41 -8.24
C SER A 24 -0.52 -13.19 -8.00
N GLY A 25 -1.21 -12.66 -9.02
CA GLY A 25 -2.66 -12.48 -9.01
C GLY A 25 -3.15 -11.29 -8.19
N PHE A 26 -2.31 -10.29 -7.96
CA PHE A 26 -2.77 -9.00 -7.44
C PHE A 26 -3.30 -8.12 -8.58
N GLU A 27 -4.14 -7.17 -8.22
CA GLU A 27 -4.69 -6.13 -9.09
C GLU A 27 -4.14 -4.77 -8.63
N GLU A 28 -3.77 -3.90 -9.57
CA GLU A 28 -3.43 -2.50 -9.28
C GLU A 28 -4.68 -1.62 -9.35
N GLU A 29 -4.78 -0.60 -8.51
CA GLU A 29 -5.89 0.37 -8.50
C GLU A 29 -7.28 -0.31 -8.43
N HIS A 30 -7.40 -1.31 -7.56
CA HIS A 30 -8.64 -2.08 -7.40
C HIS A 30 -9.71 -1.24 -6.68
N LEU A 31 -10.84 -1.00 -7.33
CA LEU A 31 -11.96 -0.27 -6.74
C LEU A 31 -12.77 -1.16 -5.79
N GLU A 32 -12.70 -0.91 -4.48
CA GLU A 32 -13.55 -1.58 -3.49
C GLU A 32 -14.92 -0.89 -3.39
N LEU A 33 -15.92 -1.51 -4.01
CA LEU A 33 -17.26 -0.94 -4.20
C LEU A 33 -17.99 -0.59 -2.89
N ARG A 34 -17.74 -1.30 -1.79
CA ARG A 34 -18.39 -1.00 -0.49
C ARG A 34 -17.92 0.32 0.11
N THR A 35 -16.67 0.70 -0.17
CA THR A 35 -16.03 1.88 0.45
C THR A 35 -15.82 3.03 -0.54
N GLY A 36 -15.82 2.73 -1.84
CA GLY A 36 -15.53 3.67 -2.91
C GLY A 36 -14.03 4.00 -3.06
N TYR A 37 -13.14 3.41 -2.26
CA TYR A 37 -11.71 3.62 -2.37
C TYR A 37 -11.08 2.73 -3.44
N SER A 38 -10.11 3.29 -4.17
CA SER A 38 -9.12 2.53 -4.94
C SER A 38 -8.03 2.02 -3.99
N LEU A 39 -7.73 0.73 -4.06
CA LEU A 39 -6.63 0.07 -3.36
C LEU A 39 -5.44 0.04 -4.31
N ASP A 40 -4.28 0.55 -3.87
CA ASP A 40 -3.10 0.69 -4.73
C ASP A 40 -2.70 -0.67 -5.32
N LEU A 41 -2.63 -1.71 -4.47
CA LEU A 41 -2.49 -3.12 -4.86
C LEU A 41 -3.44 -3.98 -4.02
N ALA A 42 -4.22 -4.86 -4.66
CA ALA A 42 -5.17 -5.75 -3.99
C ALA A 42 -4.90 -7.21 -4.33
N LEU A 43 -5.06 -8.09 -3.34
CA LEU A 43 -5.12 -9.55 -3.50
C LEU A 43 -6.55 -9.99 -3.13
N PRO A 44 -7.51 -9.95 -4.08
CA PRO A 44 -8.92 -10.07 -3.77
C PRO A 44 -9.29 -11.40 -3.13
N SER A 45 -8.67 -12.49 -3.59
CA SER A 45 -8.92 -13.85 -3.10
C SER A 45 -8.63 -14.03 -1.60
N SER A 46 -7.71 -13.24 -1.05
CA SER A 46 -7.37 -13.27 0.38
C SER A 46 -7.76 -12.00 1.14
N ARG A 47 -8.48 -11.08 0.50
CA ARG A 47 -8.84 -9.77 1.08
C ARG A 47 -7.64 -9.03 1.69
N VAL A 48 -6.51 -8.99 0.98
CA VAL A 48 -5.32 -8.23 1.41
C VAL A 48 -5.16 -7.01 0.52
N ALA A 49 -5.06 -5.83 1.13
CA ALA A 49 -4.76 -4.57 0.47
C ALA A 49 -3.34 -4.15 0.83
N VAL A 50 -2.52 -3.77 -0.16
CA VAL A 50 -1.20 -3.17 0.06
C VAL A 50 -1.28 -1.70 -0.37
N GLU A 51 -1.21 -0.80 0.60
CA GLU A 51 -1.27 0.64 0.44
C GLU A 51 0.14 1.22 0.38
N VAL A 52 0.44 1.96 -0.68
CA VAL A 52 1.75 2.55 -0.95
C VAL A 52 1.77 4.00 -0.46
N ASP A 53 2.18 4.17 0.80
CA ASP A 53 2.09 5.45 1.46
C ASP A 53 3.30 6.36 1.10
N GLY A 54 3.10 7.23 0.11
CA GLY A 54 3.99 8.36 -0.17
C GLY A 54 4.07 9.43 0.95
N PRO A 55 4.96 10.44 0.84
CA PRO A 55 5.18 11.44 1.89
C PRO A 55 3.93 12.21 2.35
N SER A 56 2.98 12.47 1.43
CA SER A 56 1.74 13.18 1.72
C SER A 56 0.79 12.44 2.66
N HIS A 57 0.97 11.13 2.85
CA HIS A 57 0.15 10.28 3.73
C HIS A 57 0.56 10.38 5.20
N PHE A 58 1.64 11.10 5.51
CA PHE A 58 2.17 11.23 6.85
C PHE A 58 2.15 12.69 7.31
N LEU A 59 2.03 12.87 8.62
CA LEU A 59 2.38 14.12 9.28
C LEU A 59 3.88 14.34 9.21
N LEU A 60 4.31 15.58 9.46
CA LEU A 60 5.72 15.88 9.69
C LEU A 60 6.26 15.02 10.84
N PRO A 61 7.54 14.59 10.79
CA PRO A 61 8.14 13.82 11.88
C PRO A 61 8.03 14.57 13.20
N ASP A 62 7.76 13.85 14.28
CA ASP A 62 7.85 14.42 15.63
C ASP A 62 9.31 14.67 16.04
N GLY A 63 9.53 15.19 17.25
CA GLY A 63 10.88 15.46 17.78
C GLY A 63 11.77 14.21 17.94
N ARG A 64 11.23 13.01 17.70
CA ARG A 64 11.97 11.73 17.69
C ARG A 64 12.15 11.17 16.27
N GLY A 65 11.74 11.91 15.24
CA GLY A 65 11.78 11.47 13.85
C GLY A 65 10.66 10.51 13.46
N VAL A 66 9.67 10.27 14.33
CA VAL A 66 8.59 9.32 14.04
C VAL A 66 7.55 9.97 13.13
N ARG A 67 7.24 9.29 12.02
CA ARG A 67 6.18 9.68 11.09
C ARG A 67 4.89 8.96 11.42
N ARG A 68 3.82 9.72 11.61
CA ARG A 68 2.47 9.16 11.87
C ARG A 68 1.59 9.35 10.64
N PRO A 69 0.76 8.37 10.26
CA PRO A 69 -0.22 8.56 9.19
C PRO A 69 -1.16 9.72 9.51
N ASN A 70 -1.56 10.46 8.48
CA ASN A 70 -2.50 11.57 8.63
C ASN A 70 -3.96 11.07 8.75
N GLY A 71 -4.89 12.01 8.98
CA GLY A 71 -6.32 11.71 9.12
C GLY A 71 -6.92 10.95 7.92
N PRO A 72 -6.76 11.45 6.67
CA PRO A 72 -7.23 10.75 5.47
C PRO A 72 -6.72 9.31 5.34
N THR A 73 -5.42 9.08 5.58
CA THR A 73 -4.82 7.74 5.52
C THR A 73 -5.42 6.83 6.59
N LEU A 74 -5.57 7.31 7.83
CA LEU A 74 -6.20 6.53 8.90
C LEU A 74 -7.68 6.21 8.61
N LEU A 75 -8.42 7.17 8.03
CA LEU A 75 -9.82 6.97 7.65
C LEU A 75 -9.95 5.89 6.58
N LYS A 76 -9.18 5.98 5.48
CA LYS A 76 -9.16 4.96 4.41
C LYS A 76 -8.91 3.57 4.99
N ARG A 77 -7.85 3.41 5.80
CA ARG A 77 -7.50 2.13 6.43
C ARG A 77 -8.60 1.56 7.31
N ARG A 78 -9.27 2.40 8.11
CA ARG A 78 -10.39 1.97 8.97
C ARG A 78 -11.59 1.50 8.16
N LEU A 79 -11.94 2.22 7.09
CA LEU A 79 -13.06 1.86 6.22
C LEU A 79 -12.78 0.56 5.43
N LEU A 80 -11.55 0.39 4.94
CA LEU A 80 -11.13 -0.86 4.30
C LEU A 80 -11.13 -2.04 5.28
N ALA A 81 -10.63 -1.85 6.50
CA ALA A 81 -10.68 -2.88 7.54
C ALA A 81 -12.12 -3.26 7.92
N ALA A 82 -13.02 -2.28 8.02
CA ALA A 82 -14.45 -2.52 8.23
C ALA A 82 -15.14 -3.20 7.02
N ALA A 83 -14.52 -3.13 5.85
CA ALA A 83 -14.92 -3.87 4.65
C ALA A 83 -14.18 -5.22 4.49
N ASP A 84 -13.63 -5.74 5.60
CA ASP A 84 -12.97 -7.04 5.70
C ASP A 84 -11.63 -7.16 4.97
N TRP A 85 -11.00 -6.03 4.63
CA TRP A 85 -9.66 -6.01 4.08
C TRP A 85 -8.59 -5.99 5.17
N ARG A 86 -7.61 -6.89 5.08
CA ARG A 86 -6.34 -6.75 5.79
C ARG A 86 -5.48 -5.72 5.06
N VAL A 87 -5.38 -4.53 5.65
CA VAL A 87 -4.61 -3.43 5.08
C VAL A 87 -3.16 -3.46 5.56
N ILE A 88 -2.24 -3.61 4.61
CA ILE A 88 -0.79 -3.55 4.80
C ILE A 88 -0.31 -2.19 4.28
N SER A 89 0.34 -1.42 5.14
CA SER A 89 0.97 -0.15 4.76
C SER A 89 2.41 -0.41 4.31
N VAL A 90 2.81 0.24 3.22
CA VAL A 90 4.20 0.31 2.74
C VAL A 90 4.65 1.77 2.75
N PRO A 91 5.24 2.24 3.87
CA PRO A 91 5.70 3.62 3.98
C PRO A 91 6.89 3.91 3.06
N PHE A 92 6.89 5.04 2.36
CA PHE A 92 7.98 5.43 1.48
C PHE A 92 9.36 5.44 2.17
N TYR A 93 9.41 5.83 3.45
CA TYR A 93 10.67 5.94 4.18
C TYR A 93 11.25 4.58 4.58
N GLU A 94 10.41 3.58 4.80
CA GLU A 94 10.87 2.19 4.98
C GLU A 94 11.30 1.62 3.62
N TRP A 95 10.48 1.81 2.59
CA TRP A 95 10.72 1.28 1.26
C TRP A 95 12.04 1.79 0.66
N ASN A 96 12.30 3.08 0.80
CA ASN A 96 13.51 3.73 0.32
C ASN A 96 14.76 3.32 1.12
N GLY A 97 14.60 2.74 2.31
CA GLY A 97 15.69 2.22 3.12
C GLY A 97 16.26 0.89 2.61
N PHE A 98 15.56 0.18 1.73
CA PHE A 98 16.04 -1.09 1.16
C PHE A 98 16.97 -0.87 -0.02
N ALA A 99 18.19 -1.41 0.10
CA ALA A 99 19.23 -1.32 -0.92
C ALA A 99 19.04 -2.35 -2.04
N THR A 100 18.43 -3.49 -1.74
CA THR A 100 18.34 -4.64 -2.64
C THR A 100 16.91 -5.08 -2.93
N ALA A 101 16.72 -5.74 -4.08
CA ALA A 101 15.45 -6.37 -4.43
C ALA A 101 15.05 -7.47 -3.42
N ASN A 102 16.03 -8.23 -2.92
CA ASN A 102 15.78 -9.31 -1.96
C ASN A 102 15.24 -8.80 -0.61
N GLU A 103 15.73 -7.65 -0.12
CA GLU A 103 15.19 -7.00 1.08
C GLU A 103 13.73 -6.58 0.89
N ARG A 104 13.41 -5.96 -0.25
CA ARG A 104 12.03 -5.55 -0.60
C ARG A 104 11.09 -6.74 -0.71
N GLN A 105 11.54 -7.81 -1.36
CA GLN A 105 10.77 -9.06 -1.46
C GLN A 105 10.58 -9.72 -0.10
N THR A 106 11.60 -9.75 0.75
CA THR A 106 11.51 -10.29 2.11
C THR A 106 10.54 -9.48 2.97
N TYR A 107 10.62 -8.15 2.88
CA TYR A 107 9.71 -7.22 3.55
C TYR A 107 8.24 -7.49 3.19
N LEU A 108 7.95 -7.66 1.89
CA LEU A 108 6.59 -7.94 1.42
C LEU A 108 6.15 -9.35 1.78
N ARG A 109 7.00 -10.38 1.58
CA ARG A 109 6.69 -11.78 1.88
C ARG A 109 6.26 -11.97 3.34
N GLY A 110 6.98 -11.35 4.28
CA GLY A 110 6.62 -11.38 5.70
C GLY A 110 5.29 -10.70 6.06
N ARG A 111 4.66 -9.97 5.13
CA ARG A 111 3.39 -9.26 5.34
C ARG A 111 2.23 -9.85 4.54
N VAL A 112 2.49 -10.33 3.31
CA VAL A 112 1.42 -10.83 2.41
C VAL A 112 1.20 -12.33 2.45
N CYS A 113 2.14 -13.12 2.99
CA CYS A 113 2.06 -14.60 3.01
C CYS A 113 1.69 -15.20 4.38
N CYS A 114 1.62 -14.38 5.43
CA CYS A 114 1.10 -14.79 6.75
C CYS A 114 -0.43 -14.72 6.77
#